data_AF-A0A7C4I3J0-F1
#
_entry.id   AF-A0A7C4I3J0-F1
#
_cell.length_a   1.000
_cell.length_b   1.000
_cell.length_c   1.000
_cell.angle_alpha   90.00
_cell.angle_beta   90.00
_cell.angle_gamma   90.00
#
_symmetry.space_group_name_H-M   'P 1'
#
loop_
_entity.id
_entity.type
_entity.pdbx_description
1 polymer ?
#
loop_
_entity_poly.entity_id
_entity_poly.type
_entity_poly.pdbx_seq_one_letter_code
_entity_poly.pdbx_strand_id
1 'polypeptide(L)'
;FEDVAAALHDGADYACGAYAQAAAQRTGQASVQAVAIANVLSALTAGRPPREIAELFKADVTLSYRLMRILGSAAYGLGRSIGSLQEAVMMLGTRELYRWLAVLLLTSAGGVPLARALHETALVRGRLLELIAIARGRTDPPEALFVTGAFSLLDLLLNVPLESALALMPLLPTQTIDALIAESGPWRPYLDLALALEAGDDSRQQAACAKLELNRDKAAALYAEAGDWAAGATELGEV
;
A
#
# COMPACT_ATOMS: atom_id res chain seq x y z
N PHE A 1 -2.62 -14.91 -18.23
CA PHE A 1 -2.19 -15.30 -16.87
C PHE A 1 -1.03 -16.29 -16.91
N GLU A 2 -1.03 -17.26 -17.82
CA GLU A 2 0.13 -18.11 -18.10
C GLU A 2 1.36 -17.29 -18.56
N ASP A 3 1.16 -16.24 -19.37
CA ASP A 3 2.28 -15.45 -19.92
C ASP A 3 3.10 -14.67 -18.88
N VAL A 4 2.51 -14.25 -17.75
CA VAL A 4 3.25 -13.48 -16.71
C VAL A 4 4.09 -14.41 -15.84
N ALA A 5 3.52 -15.57 -15.47
CA ALA A 5 4.27 -16.60 -14.75
C ALA A 5 5.38 -17.18 -15.63
N ALA A 6 5.14 -17.35 -16.93
CA ALA A 6 6.15 -17.76 -17.91
C ALA A 6 7.24 -16.70 -18.08
N ALA A 7 6.89 -15.42 -18.22
CA ALA A 7 7.87 -14.33 -18.35
C ALA A 7 8.78 -14.17 -17.11
N LEU A 8 8.23 -14.32 -15.90
CA LEU A 8 9.01 -14.32 -14.66
C LEU A 8 9.90 -15.57 -14.53
N HIS A 9 9.44 -16.73 -15.01
CA HIS A 9 10.24 -17.96 -15.03
C HIS A 9 11.40 -17.88 -16.05
N ASP A 10 11.24 -17.12 -17.13
CA ASP A 10 12.26 -16.90 -18.17
C ASP A 10 13.23 -15.75 -17.85
N GLY A 11 13.22 -15.22 -16.62
CA GLY A 11 14.24 -14.27 -16.14
C GLY A 11 13.92 -12.80 -16.36
N ALA A 12 12.65 -12.44 -16.56
CA ALA A 12 12.24 -11.05 -16.51
C ALA A 12 12.27 -10.52 -15.06
N ASP A 13 12.98 -9.41 -14.84
CA ASP A 13 13.07 -8.75 -13.52
C ASP A 13 11.75 -8.03 -13.14
N TYR A 14 10.90 -7.72 -14.12
CA TYR A 14 9.63 -7.03 -13.92
C TYR A 14 8.59 -7.47 -14.94
N ALA A 15 7.34 -7.66 -14.49
CA ALA A 15 6.21 -7.90 -15.36
C ALA A 15 5.07 -6.97 -14.96
N CYS A 16 4.65 -6.09 -15.86
CA CYS A 16 3.48 -5.22 -15.73
C CYS A 16 2.50 -5.52 -16.88
N GLY A 17 1.24 -5.84 -16.55
CA GLY A 17 0.22 -6.22 -17.52
C GLY A 17 -1.19 -5.79 -17.11
N ALA A 18 -2.22 -6.13 -17.91
CA ALA A 18 -3.60 -5.69 -17.70
C ALA A 18 -4.27 -6.38 -16.49
N TYR A 19 -3.91 -5.97 -15.27
CA TYR A 19 -4.43 -6.53 -14.01
C TYR A 19 -5.95 -6.33 -13.81
N ALA A 20 -6.52 -5.29 -14.41
CA ALA A 20 -7.91 -4.85 -14.18
C ALA A 20 -8.99 -5.86 -14.64
N GLN A 21 -8.75 -6.64 -15.71
CA GLN A 21 -9.74 -7.60 -16.21
C GLN A 21 -9.87 -8.87 -15.35
N ALA A 22 -8.92 -9.10 -14.43
CA ALA A 22 -8.87 -10.27 -13.55
C ALA A 22 -9.69 -10.13 -12.26
N ALA A 23 -10.03 -8.89 -11.87
CA ALA A 23 -10.61 -8.55 -10.57
C ALA A 23 -12.04 -9.05 -10.36
N ALA A 24 -12.86 -9.03 -11.41
CA ALA A 24 -14.28 -9.36 -11.34
C ALA A 24 -14.59 -10.85 -11.13
N GLN A 25 -13.59 -11.74 -11.18
CA GLN A 25 -13.78 -13.20 -11.14
C GLN A 25 -13.28 -13.85 -9.84
N ARG A 26 -12.88 -13.07 -8.83
CA ARG A 26 -12.31 -13.57 -7.56
C ARG A 26 -13.39 -13.94 -6.54
N THR A 27 -13.22 -15.09 -5.89
CA THR A 27 -14.19 -15.65 -4.92
C THR A 27 -13.56 -16.05 -3.58
N GLY A 28 -12.30 -15.66 -3.31
CA GLY A 28 -11.59 -16.00 -2.08
C GLY A 28 -12.11 -15.25 -0.84
N GLN A 29 -11.51 -15.55 0.33
CA GLN A 29 -11.70 -14.80 1.58
C GLN A 29 -10.34 -14.32 2.10
N ALA A 30 -10.29 -13.08 2.59
CA ALA A 30 -9.07 -12.52 3.18
C ALA A 30 -8.65 -13.34 4.42
N SER A 31 -7.34 -13.49 4.62
CA SER A 31 -6.82 -14.23 5.78
C SER A 31 -7.17 -13.50 7.09
N VAL A 32 -7.30 -14.26 8.19
CA VAL A 32 -7.56 -13.69 9.53
C VAL A 32 -6.52 -12.63 9.91
N GLN A 33 -5.27 -12.83 9.49
CA GLN A 33 -4.17 -11.91 9.72
C GLN A 33 -4.33 -10.62 8.89
N ALA A 34 -4.75 -10.71 7.63
CA ALA A 34 -5.02 -9.54 6.79
C ALA A 34 -6.14 -8.67 7.40
N VAL A 35 -7.20 -9.29 7.91
CA VAL A 35 -8.30 -8.60 8.59
C VAL A 35 -7.80 -7.87 9.85
N ALA A 36 -6.94 -8.51 10.64
CA ALA A 36 -6.37 -7.89 11.84
C ALA A 36 -5.53 -6.64 11.49
N ILE A 37 -4.67 -6.72 10.48
CA ILE A 37 -3.82 -5.61 10.04
C ILE A 37 -4.66 -4.46 9.47
N ALA A 38 -5.66 -4.76 8.64
CA ALA A 38 -6.58 -3.78 8.06
C ALA A 38 -7.33 -2.95 9.12
N ASN A 39 -7.78 -3.60 10.20
CA ASN A 39 -8.44 -2.92 11.32
C ASN A 39 -7.51 -1.91 12.02
N VAL A 40 -6.23 -2.26 12.21
CA VAL A 40 -5.25 -1.37 12.84
C VAL A 40 -4.93 -0.17 11.94
N LEU A 41 -4.76 -0.38 10.62
CA LEU A 41 -4.55 0.69 9.64
C LEU A 41 -5.71 1.69 9.64
N SER A 42 -6.94 1.18 9.64
CA SER A 42 -8.18 1.96 9.70
C SER A 42 -8.26 2.84 10.96
N ALA A 43 -7.84 2.30 12.11
CA ALA A 43 -7.78 3.07 13.36
C ALA A 43 -6.71 4.18 13.33
N LEU A 44 -5.58 3.92 12.68
CA LEU A 44 -4.49 4.89 12.52
C LEU A 44 -4.89 6.08 11.64
N THR A 45 -5.52 5.83 10.49
CA THR A 45 -5.97 6.91 9.58
C THR A 45 -7.05 7.77 10.21
N ALA A 46 -7.87 7.20 11.08
CA ALA A 46 -8.87 7.93 11.85
C ALA A 46 -8.28 8.77 13.00
N GLY A 47 -6.96 8.77 13.19
CA GLY A 47 -6.30 9.55 14.25
C GLY A 47 -6.65 9.07 15.66
N ARG A 48 -7.01 7.79 15.83
CA ARG A 48 -7.38 7.24 17.14
C ARG A 48 -6.20 7.28 18.11
N PRO A 49 -6.46 7.41 19.42
CA PRO A 49 -5.40 7.46 20.41
C PRO A 49 -4.59 6.14 20.43
N PRO A 50 -3.28 6.19 20.72
CA PRO A 50 -2.40 5.02 20.76
C PRO A 50 -2.91 3.86 21.62
N ARG A 51 -3.70 4.16 22.66
CA ARG A 51 -4.34 3.15 23.51
C ARG A 51 -5.34 2.29 22.74
N GLU A 52 -6.19 2.89 21.91
CA GLU A 52 -7.17 2.16 21.10
C GLU A 52 -6.49 1.33 20.03
N ILE A 53 -5.45 1.88 19.40
CA ILE A 53 -4.62 1.15 18.43
C ILE A 53 -3.99 -0.08 19.09
N ALA A 54 -3.46 0.07 20.31
CA ALA A 54 -2.87 -1.03 21.06
C ALA A 54 -3.87 -2.13 21.43
N GLU A 55 -5.15 -1.80 21.68
CA GLU A 55 -6.19 -2.82 21.89
C GLU A 55 -6.43 -3.66 20.63
N LEU A 56 -6.37 -3.07 19.44
CA LEU A 56 -6.52 -3.80 18.18
C LEU A 56 -5.37 -4.78 17.95
N PHE A 57 -4.15 -4.43 18.37
CA PHE A 57 -3.01 -5.36 18.33
C PHE A 57 -3.25 -6.60 19.20
N LYS A 58 -3.92 -6.47 20.37
CA LYS A 58 -4.16 -7.61 21.27
C LYS A 58 -5.01 -8.72 20.65
N ALA A 59 -5.79 -8.40 19.61
CA ALA A 59 -6.60 -9.38 18.89
C ALA A 59 -5.74 -10.39 18.10
N ASP A 60 -4.48 -10.03 17.77
CA ASP A 60 -3.56 -10.90 17.04
C ASP A 60 -2.19 -10.94 17.75
N VAL A 61 -1.91 -12.07 18.40
CA VAL A 61 -0.67 -12.32 19.15
C VAL A 61 0.56 -12.28 18.23
N THR A 62 0.42 -12.70 16.97
CA THR A 62 1.52 -12.69 15.99
C THR A 62 1.85 -11.26 15.58
N LEU A 63 0.83 -10.45 15.30
CA LEU A 63 0.99 -9.04 14.96
C LEU A 63 1.57 -8.24 16.13
N SER A 64 1.08 -8.50 17.35
CA SER A 64 1.62 -7.95 18.60
C SER A 64 3.09 -8.28 18.80
N TYR A 65 3.49 -9.54 18.58
CA TYR A 65 4.88 -9.97 18.67
C TYR A 65 5.77 -9.28 17.64
N ARG A 66 5.33 -9.19 16.37
CA ARG A 66 6.08 -8.53 15.30
C ARG A 66 6.30 -7.04 15.58
N LEU A 67 5.30 -6.35 16.12
CA LEU A 67 5.42 -4.94 16.55
C LEU A 67 6.51 -4.79 17.62
N MET A 68 6.48 -5.65 18.65
CA MET A 68 7.46 -5.62 19.73
C MET A 68 8.87 -5.98 19.25
N ARG A 69 9.01 -6.93 18.31
CA ARG A 69 10.30 -7.34 17.72
C ARG A 69 11.00 -6.20 17.00
N ILE A 70 10.27 -5.39 16.23
CA ILE A 70 10.85 -4.26 15.48
C ILE A 70 11.50 -3.25 16.40
N LEU A 71 10.83 -2.92 17.50
CA LEU A 71 11.35 -1.98 18.47
C LEU A 71 12.49 -2.57 19.32
N GLY A 72 12.54 -3.89 19.48
CA GLY A 72 13.67 -4.61 20.10
C GLY A 72 14.88 -4.80 19.18
N SER A 73 14.80 -4.44 17.91
CA SER A 73 15.91 -4.57 16.95
C SER A 73 16.96 -3.47 17.13
N ALA A 74 18.20 -3.74 16.68
CA ALA A 74 19.34 -2.83 16.80
C ALA A 74 19.11 -1.43 16.20
N ALA A 75 18.14 -1.27 15.30
CA ALA A 75 17.76 -0.01 14.67
C ALA A 75 17.18 1.03 15.65
N TYR A 76 16.57 0.60 16.77
CA TYR A 76 15.98 1.50 17.75
C TYR A 76 16.85 1.74 19.00
N GLY A 77 17.98 1.02 19.15
CA GLY A 77 19.03 1.33 20.13
C GLY A 77 18.55 1.46 21.58
N LEU A 78 17.46 0.79 21.95
CA LEU A 78 16.82 0.98 23.24
C LEU A 78 17.60 0.26 24.35
N GLY A 79 18.34 1.03 25.15
CA GLY A 79 18.86 0.57 26.46
C GLY A 79 17.76 0.34 27.52
N ARG A 80 16.48 0.25 27.11
CA ARG A 80 15.30 0.08 27.96
C ARG A 80 14.32 -0.92 27.35
N SER A 81 13.78 -1.81 28.17
CA SER A 81 12.74 -2.78 27.77
C SER A 81 11.40 -2.08 27.58
N ILE A 82 10.69 -2.37 26.49
CA ILE A 82 9.33 -1.85 26.23
C ILE A 82 8.31 -2.68 26.99
N GLY A 83 7.50 -2.05 27.83
CA GLY A 83 6.60 -2.74 28.73
C GLY A 83 5.18 -2.98 28.18
N SER A 84 4.79 -2.33 27.09
CA SER A 84 3.42 -2.44 26.56
C SER A 84 3.26 -2.11 25.07
N LEU A 85 2.20 -2.66 24.46
CA LEU A 85 1.81 -2.36 23.06
C LEU A 85 1.48 -0.88 22.83
N GLN A 86 0.91 -0.20 23.82
CA GLN A 86 0.64 1.24 23.72
C GLN A 86 1.96 2.02 23.63
N GLU A 87 2.94 1.66 24.46
CA GLU A 87 4.27 2.26 24.44
C GLU A 87 4.98 2.02 23.10
N ALA A 88 4.79 0.83 22.53
CA ALA A 88 5.27 0.48 21.20
C ALA A 88 4.66 1.35 20.10
N VAL A 89 3.32 1.52 20.08
CA VAL A 89 2.61 2.38 19.14
C VAL A 89 3.06 3.84 19.23
N MET A 90 3.25 4.34 20.46
CA MET A 90 3.71 5.72 20.69
C MET A 90 5.16 5.93 20.23
N MET A 91 6.05 4.95 20.47
CA MET A 91 7.45 5.04 20.07
C MET A 91 7.66 4.94 18.56
N LEU A 92 6.93 4.04 17.90
CA LEU A 92 7.00 3.91 16.45
C LEU A 92 6.40 5.14 15.76
N GLY A 93 5.37 5.73 16.38
CA GLY A 93 4.63 6.86 15.83
C GLY A 93 3.67 6.43 14.73
N THR A 94 2.67 7.27 14.47
CA THR A 94 1.58 6.95 13.53
C THR A 94 2.08 6.71 12.11
N ARG A 95 3.07 7.48 11.66
CA ARG A 95 3.59 7.39 10.28
C ARG A 95 4.33 6.08 10.00
N GLU A 96 5.27 5.68 10.86
CA GLU A 96 6.02 4.44 10.64
C GLU A 96 5.17 3.20 10.92
N LEU A 97 4.27 3.27 11.91
CA LEU A 97 3.32 2.19 12.17
C LEU A 97 2.39 1.94 10.99
N TYR A 98 1.95 3.01 10.34
CA TYR A 98 1.13 2.92 9.14
C TYR A 98 1.88 2.27 7.97
N ARG A 99 3.12 2.72 7.68
CA ARG A 99 3.95 2.13 6.61
C ARG A 99 4.21 0.65 6.86
N TRP A 100 4.58 0.30 8.09
CA TRP A 100 4.87 -1.08 8.46
C TRP A 100 3.64 -1.98 8.34
N LEU A 101 2.47 -1.54 8.83
CA LEU A 101 1.24 -2.30 8.70
C LEU A 101 0.80 -2.44 7.24
N ALA A 102 0.97 -1.40 6.41
CA ALA A 102 0.67 -1.50 4.99
C ALA A 102 1.53 -2.59 4.32
N VAL A 103 2.85 -2.60 4.57
CA VAL A 103 3.77 -3.64 4.07
C VAL A 103 3.38 -5.03 4.59
N LEU A 104 3.00 -5.14 5.85
CA LEU A 104 2.52 -6.40 6.44
C LEU A 104 1.23 -6.90 5.81
N LEU A 105 0.29 -6.01 5.50
CA LEU A 105 -0.97 -6.36 4.87
C LEU A 105 -0.72 -6.97 3.50
N LEU A 106 0.15 -6.32 2.71
CA LEU A 106 0.61 -6.79 1.42
C LEU A 106 1.20 -8.21 1.58
N THR A 107 2.22 -8.38 2.41
CA THR A 107 2.92 -9.68 2.60
C THR A 107 2.12 -10.78 3.34
N SER A 108 0.95 -10.47 3.90
CA SER A 108 0.12 -11.45 4.63
C SER A 108 -0.64 -12.43 3.71
N ALA A 109 -0.64 -12.17 2.41
CA ALA A 109 -1.13 -13.09 1.40
C ALA A 109 -0.05 -14.14 1.07
N GLY A 110 -0.25 -15.37 1.54
CA GLY A 110 0.74 -16.44 1.38
C GLY A 110 1.09 -16.77 -0.09
N GLY A 111 2.39 -16.85 -0.36
CA GLY A 111 2.97 -18.02 -1.05
C GLY A 111 2.98 -18.10 -2.58
N VAL A 112 2.89 -17.01 -3.33
CA VAL A 112 3.05 -17.06 -4.80
C VAL A 112 4.09 -16.04 -5.28
N PRO A 113 5.03 -16.38 -6.18
CA PRO A 113 5.98 -15.41 -6.78
C PRO A 113 5.29 -14.18 -7.39
N LEU A 114 4.07 -14.37 -7.91
CA LEU A 114 3.18 -13.32 -8.39
C LEU A 114 2.86 -12.27 -7.31
N ALA A 115 2.84 -12.65 -6.03
CA ALA A 115 2.62 -11.74 -4.92
C ALA A 115 3.76 -10.73 -4.78
N ARG A 116 5.03 -11.10 -5.06
CA ARG A 116 6.18 -10.17 -4.95
C ARG A 116 6.09 -9.01 -5.94
N ALA A 117 5.88 -9.31 -7.21
CA ALA A 117 5.72 -8.27 -8.25
C ALA A 117 4.47 -7.39 -7.99
N LEU A 118 3.37 -7.98 -7.49
CA LEU A 118 2.18 -7.24 -7.10
C LEU A 118 2.41 -6.34 -5.87
N HIS A 119 3.19 -6.80 -4.88
CA HIS A 119 3.57 -5.99 -3.72
C HIS A 119 4.42 -4.81 -4.14
N GLU A 120 5.43 -5.05 -4.98
CA GLU A 120 6.30 -4.00 -5.49
C GLU A 120 5.50 -2.97 -6.27
N THR A 121 4.64 -3.42 -7.20
CA THR A 121 3.76 -2.50 -7.96
C THR A 121 2.84 -1.71 -7.03
N ALA A 122 2.26 -2.33 -6.00
CA ALA A 122 1.42 -1.64 -5.02
C ALA A 122 2.21 -0.57 -4.25
N LEU A 123 3.43 -0.90 -3.82
CA LEU A 123 4.33 0.03 -3.13
C LEU A 123 4.75 1.19 -4.04
N VAL A 124 5.08 0.92 -5.29
CA VAL A 124 5.40 1.95 -6.29
C VAL A 124 4.21 2.88 -6.50
N ARG A 125 2.99 2.35 -6.70
CA ARG A 125 1.78 3.19 -6.82
C ARG A 125 1.57 4.05 -5.59
N GLY A 126 1.61 3.46 -4.39
CA GLY A 126 1.45 4.22 -3.16
C GLY A 126 2.48 5.34 -3.04
N ARG A 127 3.76 5.00 -3.25
CA ARG A 127 4.84 5.98 -3.15
C ARG A 127 4.75 7.08 -4.20
N LEU A 128 4.42 6.74 -5.44
CA LEU A 128 4.21 7.73 -6.50
C LEU A 128 3.11 8.71 -6.11
N LEU A 129 1.96 8.21 -5.64
CA LEU A 129 0.83 9.04 -5.26
C LEU A 129 1.17 9.98 -4.09
N GLU A 130 1.90 9.49 -3.08
CA GLU A 130 2.44 10.30 -1.98
C GLU A 130 3.37 11.41 -2.50
N LEU A 131 4.30 11.06 -3.40
CA LEU A 131 5.28 11.98 -3.95
C LEU A 131 4.64 13.07 -4.82
N ILE A 132 3.63 12.73 -5.61
CA ILE A 132 2.86 13.72 -6.38
C ILE A 132 2.17 14.70 -5.43
N ALA A 133 1.53 14.20 -4.36
CA ALA A 133 0.88 15.06 -3.36
C ALA A 133 1.87 16.05 -2.74
N ILE A 134 3.07 15.58 -2.39
CA ILE A 134 4.15 16.41 -1.85
C ILE A 134 4.62 17.44 -2.89
N ALA A 135 4.85 17.02 -4.14
CA ALA A 135 5.30 17.89 -5.23
C ALA A 135 4.28 19.00 -5.56
N ARG A 136 2.99 18.73 -5.37
CA ARG A 136 1.89 19.68 -5.51
C ARG A 136 1.70 20.60 -4.28
N GLY A 137 2.60 20.53 -3.30
CA GLY A 137 2.53 21.38 -2.11
C GLY A 137 1.59 20.87 -1.02
N ARG A 138 1.27 19.57 -1.02
CA ARG A 138 0.40 18.91 -0.02
C ARG A 138 -1.03 19.46 0.01
N THR A 139 -1.59 19.76 -1.16
CA THR A 139 -3.02 20.10 -1.32
C THR A 139 -3.94 18.95 -0.92
N ASP A 140 -3.47 17.72 -1.11
CA ASP A 140 -4.12 16.48 -0.70
C ASP A 140 -3.22 15.76 0.33
N PRO A 141 -3.80 14.98 1.27
CA PRO A 141 -3.06 14.26 2.30
C PRO A 141 -2.17 13.16 1.69
N PRO A 142 -0.82 13.30 1.73
CA PRO A 142 0.10 12.35 1.08
C PRO A 142 -0.05 10.92 1.61
N GLU A 143 -0.30 10.76 2.91
CA GLU A 143 -0.45 9.46 3.56
C GLU A 143 -1.69 8.70 3.08
N ALA A 144 -2.80 9.41 2.84
CA ALA A 144 -4.02 8.79 2.33
C ALA A 144 -3.90 8.45 0.83
N LEU A 145 -3.17 9.27 0.08
CA LEU A 145 -2.84 9.00 -1.32
C LEU A 145 -1.89 7.81 -1.47
N PHE A 146 -0.96 7.63 -0.52
CA PHE A 146 -0.16 6.41 -0.43
C PHE A 146 -1.04 5.16 -0.36
N VAL A 147 -2.00 5.14 0.58
CA VAL A 147 -2.90 3.98 0.70
C VAL A 147 -3.81 3.83 -0.50
N THR A 148 -4.29 4.93 -1.07
CA THR A 148 -5.10 4.87 -2.30
C THR A 148 -4.32 4.19 -3.42
N GLY A 149 -3.03 4.51 -3.59
CA GLY A 149 -2.18 3.85 -4.59
C GLY A 149 -1.91 2.39 -4.24
N ALA A 150 -1.51 2.10 -3.00
CA ALA A 150 -1.18 0.74 -2.58
C ALA A 150 -2.39 -0.21 -2.62
N PHE A 151 -3.58 0.27 -2.27
CA PHE A 151 -4.79 -0.56 -2.22
C PHE A 151 -5.44 -0.77 -3.58
N SER A 152 -4.95 -0.11 -4.63
CA SER A 152 -5.42 -0.33 -6.00
C SER A 152 -5.14 -1.75 -6.54
N LEU A 153 -4.30 -2.53 -5.85
CA LEU A 153 -4.05 -3.94 -6.13
C LEU A 153 -4.48 -4.87 -4.99
N LEU A 154 -5.22 -4.36 -4.00
CA LEU A 154 -5.53 -5.13 -2.79
C LEU A 154 -6.40 -6.36 -3.09
N ASP A 155 -7.27 -6.26 -4.09
CA ASP A 155 -8.09 -7.36 -4.61
C ASP A 155 -7.24 -8.52 -5.16
N LEU A 156 -6.16 -8.19 -5.87
CA LEU A 156 -5.20 -9.13 -6.41
C LEU A 156 -4.42 -9.82 -5.29
N LEU A 157 -4.03 -9.05 -4.29
CA LEU A 157 -3.22 -9.53 -3.16
C LEU A 157 -4.05 -10.41 -2.22
N LEU A 158 -5.27 -10.02 -1.90
CA LEU A 158 -6.15 -10.78 -1.01
C LEU A 158 -6.93 -11.88 -1.73
N ASN A 159 -6.86 -11.93 -3.06
CA ASN A 159 -7.64 -12.82 -3.91
C ASN A 159 -9.16 -12.73 -3.67
N VAL A 160 -9.67 -11.51 -3.46
CA VAL A 160 -11.09 -11.19 -3.24
C VAL A 160 -11.50 -9.99 -4.12
N PRO A 161 -12.79 -9.74 -4.38
CA PRO A 161 -13.21 -8.51 -5.05
C PRO A 161 -12.74 -7.25 -4.31
N LEU A 162 -12.37 -6.19 -5.03
CA LEU A 162 -11.82 -4.97 -4.41
C LEU A 162 -12.79 -4.34 -3.41
N GLU A 163 -14.08 -4.32 -3.74
CA GLU A 163 -15.14 -3.85 -2.86
C GLU A 163 -15.18 -4.66 -1.55
N SER A 164 -14.98 -5.97 -1.64
CA SER A 164 -14.94 -6.86 -0.48
C SER A 164 -13.68 -6.62 0.36
N ALA A 165 -12.54 -6.37 -0.27
CA ALA A 165 -11.30 -6.00 0.42
C ALA A 165 -11.43 -4.66 1.14
N LEU A 166 -12.01 -3.64 0.49
CA LEU A 166 -12.21 -2.31 1.06
C LEU A 166 -13.31 -2.27 2.12
N ALA A 167 -14.32 -3.15 2.04
CA ALA A 167 -15.35 -3.28 3.07
C ALA A 167 -14.78 -3.71 4.45
N LEU A 168 -13.60 -4.36 4.47
CA LEU A 168 -12.87 -4.64 5.70
C LEU A 168 -12.29 -3.37 6.35
N MET A 169 -12.30 -2.24 5.64
CA MET A 169 -11.71 -0.96 6.06
C MET A 169 -12.73 0.18 5.91
N PRO A 170 -13.84 0.16 6.68
CA PRO A 170 -14.95 1.10 6.52
C PRO A 170 -14.60 2.56 6.87
N LEU A 171 -13.40 2.83 7.39
CA LEU A 171 -12.93 4.17 7.77
C LEU A 171 -11.92 4.76 6.78
N LEU A 172 -11.76 4.15 5.60
CA LEU A 172 -11.01 4.78 4.51
C LEU A 172 -11.70 6.08 4.09
N PRO A 173 -10.93 7.13 3.73
CA PRO A 173 -11.50 8.35 3.18
C PRO A 173 -12.42 8.04 2.00
N THR A 174 -13.56 8.73 1.91
CA THR A 174 -14.50 8.54 0.81
C THR A 174 -13.81 8.76 -0.54
N GLN A 175 -12.85 9.70 -0.61
CA GLN A 175 -12.04 9.95 -1.81
C GLN A 175 -11.20 8.74 -2.24
N THR A 176 -10.75 7.89 -1.31
CA THR A 176 -10.08 6.62 -1.63
C THR A 176 -11.07 5.65 -2.27
N ILE A 177 -12.25 5.49 -1.68
CA ILE A 177 -13.30 4.61 -2.22
C ILE A 177 -13.77 5.09 -3.60
N ASP A 178 -13.97 6.41 -3.75
CA ASP A 178 -14.36 7.01 -5.02
C ASP A 178 -13.31 6.75 -6.11
N ALA A 179 -12.02 6.90 -5.79
CA ALA A 179 -10.94 6.69 -6.74
C ALA A 179 -10.76 5.21 -7.13
N LEU A 180 -10.93 4.30 -6.17
CA LEU A 180 -10.70 2.87 -6.34
C LEU A 180 -11.89 2.10 -6.92
N ILE A 181 -13.11 2.39 -6.46
CA ILE A 181 -14.33 1.65 -6.83
C ILE A 181 -15.15 2.43 -7.84
N ALA A 182 -15.50 3.69 -7.53
CA ALA A 182 -16.33 4.50 -8.41
C ALA A 182 -15.55 5.10 -9.60
N GLU A 183 -14.24 4.84 -9.68
CA GLU A 183 -13.31 5.39 -10.66
C GLU A 183 -13.47 6.91 -10.86
N SER A 184 -13.68 7.65 -9.76
CA SER A 184 -14.06 9.06 -9.77
C SER A 184 -13.50 9.83 -8.57
N GLY A 185 -13.87 11.11 -8.46
CA GLY A 185 -13.43 11.96 -7.36
C GLY A 185 -12.04 12.57 -7.53
N PRO A 186 -11.60 13.35 -6.54
CA PRO A 186 -10.39 14.18 -6.64
C PRO A 186 -9.09 13.37 -6.62
N TRP A 187 -9.12 12.15 -6.09
CA TRP A 187 -7.94 11.28 -6.00
C TRP A 187 -7.80 10.33 -7.19
N ARG A 188 -8.82 10.23 -8.05
CA ARG A 188 -8.74 9.40 -9.25
C ARG A 188 -7.63 9.81 -10.23
N PRO A 189 -7.40 11.11 -10.52
CA PRO A 189 -6.33 11.51 -11.44
C PRO A 189 -4.93 11.06 -11.01
N TYR A 190 -4.69 10.94 -9.70
CA TYR A 190 -3.45 10.40 -9.15
C TYR A 190 -3.25 8.93 -9.53
N LEU A 191 -4.30 8.13 -9.37
CA LEU A 191 -4.28 6.72 -9.74
C LEU A 191 -4.23 6.53 -11.27
N ASP A 192 -4.98 7.33 -12.03
CA ASP A 192 -4.94 7.33 -13.50
C ASP A 192 -3.52 7.58 -14.03
N LEU A 193 -2.80 8.52 -13.42
CA LEU A 193 -1.41 8.80 -13.80
C LEU A 193 -0.50 7.59 -13.54
N ALA A 194 -0.61 6.94 -12.38
CA ALA A 194 0.16 5.74 -12.06
C ALA A 194 -0.12 4.62 -13.07
N LEU A 195 -1.40 4.34 -13.36
CA LEU A 195 -1.81 3.33 -14.34
C LEU A 195 -1.32 3.66 -15.76
N ALA A 196 -1.32 4.94 -16.14
CA ALA A 196 -0.87 5.38 -17.46
C ALA A 196 0.66 5.33 -17.63
N LEU A 197 1.41 5.58 -16.55
CA LEU A 197 2.87 5.42 -16.52
C LEU A 197 3.25 3.94 -16.65
N GLU A 198 2.58 3.06 -15.92
CA GLU A 198 2.79 1.60 -15.99
C GLU A 198 2.47 1.03 -17.38
N ALA A 199 1.40 1.52 -18.02
CA ALA A 199 0.98 1.07 -19.34
C ALA A 199 1.75 1.73 -20.49
N GLY A 200 2.58 2.74 -20.23
CA GLY A 200 3.22 3.55 -21.27
C GLY A 200 2.23 4.31 -22.16
N ASP A 201 1.03 4.62 -21.67
CA ASP A 201 -0.03 5.31 -22.44
C ASP A 201 0.17 6.83 -22.35
N ASP A 202 0.88 7.40 -23.32
CA ASP A 202 1.18 8.83 -23.40
C ASP A 202 -0.07 9.72 -23.36
N SER A 203 -1.17 9.30 -23.98
CA SER A 203 -2.40 10.10 -24.06
C SER A 203 -3.07 10.18 -22.69
N ARG A 204 -3.14 9.05 -21.97
CA ARG A 204 -3.67 9.02 -20.60
C ARG A 204 -2.75 9.74 -19.62
N GLN A 205 -1.43 9.61 -19.78
CA GLN A 205 -0.48 10.37 -18.97
C GLN A 205 -0.69 11.88 -19.13
N GLN A 206 -0.84 12.36 -20.37
CA GLN A 206 -1.09 13.77 -20.62
C GLN A 206 -2.40 14.26 -19.99
N ALA A 207 -3.48 13.49 -20.12
CA ALA A 207 -4.76 13.82 -19.53
C ALA A 207 -4.72 13.87 -17.99
N ALA A 208 -4.04 12.91 -17.35
CA ALA A 208 -3.92 12.87 -15.90
C ALA A 208 -3.00 13.98 -15.37
N CYS A 209 -1.86 14.22 -16.02
CA CYS A 209 -0.95 15.32 -15.71
C CYS A 209 -1.64 16.69 -15.80
N ALA A 210 -2.52 16.91 -16.80
CA ALA A 210 -3.27 18.14 -16.92
C ALA A 210 -4.22 18.37 -15.73
N LYS A 211 -4.92 17.33 -15.26
CA LYS A 211 -5.80 17.40 -14.08
C LYS A 211 -5.03 17.62 -12.77
N LEU A 212 -3.80 17.12 -12.70
CA LEU A 212 -2.91 17.24 -11.54
C LEU A 212 -2.03 18.50 -11.59
N GLU A 213 -2.10 19.28 -12.66
CA GLU A 213 -1.22 20.43 -12.91
C GLU A 213 0.27 20.06 -12.80
N LEU A 214 0.63 18.86 -13.26
CA LEU A 214 1.96 18.29 -13.15
C LEU A 214 2.64 18.18 -14.52
N ASN A 215 3.94 18.47 -14.58
CA ASN A 215 4.75 18.26 -15.78
C ASN A 215 5.02 16.75 -15.99
N ARG A 216 4.98 16.26 -17.24
CA ARG A 216 5.24 14.84 -17.58
C ARG A 216 6.64 14.36 -17.18
N ASP A 217 7.68 15.15 -17.42
CA ASP A 217 9.06 14.82 -17.04
C ASP A 217 9.17 14.71 -15.52
N LYS A 218 8.45 15.59 -14.80
CA LYS A 218 8.38 15.51 -13.34
C LYS A 218 7.63 14.26 -12.88
N ALA A 219 6.52 13.91 -13.53
CA ALA A 219 5.77 12.68 -13.23
C ALA A 219 6.63 11.42 -13.43
N ALA A 220 7.36 11.34 -14.54
CA ALA A 220 8.27 10.23 -14.83
C ALA A 220 9.41 10.13 -13.80
N ALA A 221 9.99 11.27 -13.40
CA ALA A 221 11.02 11.29 -12.36
C ALA A 221 10.50 10.82 -10.99
N LEU A 222 9.29 11.22 -10.60
CA LEU A 222 8.67 10.76 -9.35
C LEU A 222 8.33 9.27 -9.39
N TYR A 223 7.98 8.73 -10.55
CA TYR A 223 7.71 7.30 -10.72
C TYR A 223 8.99 6.47 -10.62
N ALA A 224 10.09 6.93 -11.21
CA ALA A 224 11.39 6.30 -11.04
C ALA A 224 11.83 6.32 -9.56
N GLU A 225 11.69 7.46 -8.87
CA GLU A 225 11.98 7.58 -7.43
C GLU A 225 11.12 6.60 -6.59
N ALA A 226 9.84 6.44 -6.95
CA ALA A 226 8.96 5.49 -6.29
C ALA A 226 9.39 4.02 -6.52
N GLY A 227 9.85 3.70 -7.72
CA GLY A 227 10.46 2.41 -8.09
C GLY A 227 11.66 2.07 -7.23
N ASP A 228 12.66 2.96 -7.22
CA ASP A 228 13.90 2.78 -6.44
C ASP A 228 13.60 2.60 -4.94
N TRP A 229 12.64 3.37 -4.42
CA TRP A 229 12.20 3.25 -3.03
C TRP A 229 11.53 1.90 -2.73
N ALA A 230 10.66 1.41 -3.61
CA ALA A 230 9.95 0.15 -3.42
C ALA A 230 10.90 -1.05 -3.48
N ALA A 231 11.88 -1.03 -4.37
CA ALA A 231 12.93 -2.05 -4.46
C ALA A 231 13.66 -2.21 -3.11
N GLY A 232 14.11 -1.11 -2.50
CA GLY A 232 14.77 -1.13 -1.19
C GLY A 232 13.86 -1.50 -0.01
N ALA A 233 12.56 -1.22 -0.10
CA ALA A 233 11.59 -1.58 0.95
C ALA A 233 11.30 -3.10 0.98
N THR A 234 11.36 -3.76 -0.16
CA THR A 234 11.06 -5.19 -0.30
C THR A 234 12.18 -6.06 0.29
N GLU A 235 13.42 -5.59 0.26
CA GLU A 235 14.59 -6.26 0.88
C GLU A 235 14.54 -6.28 2.42
N LEU A 236 13.86 -5.31 3.05
CA LEU A 236 13.71 -5.22 4.50
C LEU A 236 12.64 -6.15 5.07
N GLY A 237 11.70 -6.62 4.23
CA GLY A 237 10.60 -7.50 4.63
C GLY A 237 10.97 -8.98 4.73
N GLU A 238 12.15 -9.37 4.23
CA GLU A 238 12.65 -10.76 4.22
C GLU A 238 13.50 -11.11 5.47
N VAL A 239 13.59 -10.21 6.48
CA VAL A 239 14.36 -10.37 7.74
C VAL A 239 13.48 -10.43 9.00
#